data_AF-A0A2M6ZIY6-F1
#
_entry.id   AF-A0A2M6ZIY6-F1
#
_cell.length_a   1.000
_cell.length_b   1.000
_cell.length_c   1.000
_cell.angle_alpha   90.00
_cell.angle_beta   90.00
_cell.angle_gamma   90.00
#
_symmetry.space_group_name_H-M   'P 1'
#
loop_
_entity.id
_entity.type
_entity.pdbx_description
1 polymer ?
#
loop_
_entity_poly.entity_id
_entity_poly.type
_entity_poly.pdbx_seq_one_letter_code
_entity_poly.pdbx_strand_id
1 'polypeptide(L)' 'DATGRVLGLMPHPEAHISSFQHPTWTRDKEAWRRRGEPYPEQVGAGLAIFRNAVRYLEERL' A
#
# COMPACT_ATOMS: atom_id res chain seq x y z
N ASP A 1 9.76 -9.42 17.35
CA ASP A 1 10.47 -10.29 18.32
C ASP A 1 11.78 -10.78 17.70
N ALA A 2 12.62 -11.52 18.43
CA ALA A 2 13.94 -11.95 17.93
C ALA A 2 13.88 -12.94 16.74
N THR A 3 12.76 -13.63 16.54
CA THR A 3 12.51 -14.54 15.42
C THR A 3 11.98 -13.83 14.17
N GLY A 4 11.68 -12.53 14.25
CA GLY A 4 11.21 -11.72 13.13
C GLY A 4 9.73 -11.90 12.76
N ARG A 5 8.92 -12.54 13.62
CA ARG A 5 7.49 -12.80 13.36
C ARG A 5 6.57 -11.67 13.80
N VAL A 6 7.02 -10.85 14.75
CA VAL A 6 6.32 -9.68 15.28
C VAL A 6 7.05 -8.42 14.86
N LEU A 7 6.37 -7.61 14.06
CA LEU A 7 6.80 -6.28 13.60
C LEU A 7 5.92 -5.21 14.26
N GLY A 8 6.56 -4.26 14.95
CA GLY A 8 5.91 -3.06 15.48
C GLY A 8 6.37 -1.83 14.71
N LEU A 9 5.43 -0.96 14.33
CA LEU A 9 5.69 0.25 13.57
C LEU A 9 4.90 1.41 14.18
N MET A 10 5.51 2.60 14.21
CA MET A 10 4.82 3.86 14.53
C MET A 10 4.06 4.44 13.32
N PRO A 11 4.56 4.34 12.07
CA PRO A 11 3.76 4.68 10.90
C PRO A 11 2.52 3.79 10.78
N HIS A 12 1.48 4.31 10.12
CA HIS A 12 0.21 3.62 9.85
C HIS A 12 0.17 3.11 8.39
N PRO A 13 0.79 1.95 8.07
CA PRO A 13 0.80 1.42 6.70
C PRO A 13 -0.60 1.04 6.19
N GLU A 14 -1.53 0.74 7.09
CA GLU A 14 -2.95 0.49 6.77
C GLU A 14 -3.64 1.73 6.18
N ALA A 15 -3.16 2.92 6.57
CA ALA A 15 -3.63 4.18 6.02
C ALA A 15 -2.99 4.51 4.65
N HIS A 16 -2.27 3.58 4.04
CA HIS A 16 -1.60 3.78 2.74
C HIS A 16 -1.55 2.50 1.89
N ILE A 17 -2.64 1.73 1.84
CA ILE A 17 -2.81 0.52 1.02
C ILE A 17 -3.40 0.80 -0.37
N SER A 18 -3.99 1.99 -0.58
CA SER A 18 -4.63 2.42 -1.82
C SER A 18 -4.10 3.77 -2.28
N SER A 19 -4.06 4.00 -3.60
CA SER A 19 -3.74 5.29 -4.20
C SER A 19 -4.62 6.44 -3.73
N PHE A 20 -5.86 6.17 -3.32
CA PHE A 20 -6.77 7.19 -2.77
C PHE A 20 -6.39 7.66 -1.37
N GLN A 21 -5.48 6.96 -0.68
CA GLN A 21 -4.97 7.38 0.62
C GLN A 21 -3.68 8.20 0.51
N HIS A 22 -3.13 8.36 -0.70
CA HIS A 22 -1.97 9.23 -0.90
C HIS A 22 -2.35 10.71 -0.66
N PRO A 23 -1.56 11.52 0.07
CA PRO A 23 -1.92 12.91 0.39
C PRO A 23 -2.24 13.78 -0.83
N THR A 24 -1.69 13.45 -2.00
CA THR A 24 -1.90 14.18 -3.26
C THR A 24 -2.86 13.50 -4.23
N TRP A 25 -3.58 12.44 -3.82
CA TRP A 25 -4.37 11.61 -4.74
C TRP A 25 -5.35 12.41 -5.61
N THR A 26 -5.96 13.46 -5.07
CA THR A 26 -6.89 14.33 -5.81
C THR A 26 -6.17 15.10 -6.92
N ARG A 27 -5.01 15.68 -6.62
CA ARG A 27 -4.16 16.39 -7.58
C ARG A 27 -3.66 15.44 -8.66
N ASP A 28 -3.24 14.24 -8.28
CA ASP A 28 -2.74 13.24 -9.21
C ASP A 28 -3.87 12.79 -10.13
N LYS A 29 -5.02 12.39 -9.58
CA LYS A 29 -6.22 12.01 -10.36
C LYS A 29 -6.59 13.07 -11.40
N GLU A 30 -6.55 14.34 -11.03
CA GLU A 30 -6.80 15.45 -11.96
C GLU A 30 -5.76 15.53 -13.08
N ALA A 31 -4.47 15.31 -12.79
CA ALA A 31 -3.40 15.29 -13.79
C ALA A 31 -3.59 14.13 -14.78
N TRP A 32 -3.93 12.93 -14.31
CA TRP A 32 -4.25 11.77 -15.16
C TRP A 32 -5.45 12.06 -16.07
N ARG A 33 -6.53 12.63 -15.50
CA ARG A 33 -7.73 13.02 -16.25
C ARG A 33 -7.39 14.00 -17.38
N ARG A 34 -6.53 15.00 -17.14
CA ARG A 34 -6.13 15.97 -18.17
C ARG A 34 -5.28 15.37 -19.30
N ARG A 35 -4.56 14.28 -19.03
CA ARG A 35 -3.85 13.52 -20.07
C ARG A 35 -4.75 12.57 -20.86
N GLY A 36 -6.04 12.47 -20.50
CA GLY A 36 -6.95 11.49 -21.09
C GLY A 36 -6.66 10.06 -20.64
N GLU A 37 -5.90 9.87 -19.56
CA GLU A 37 -5.51 8.57 -19.04
C GLU A 37 -6.40 8.17 -17.85
N PRO A 38 -6.74 6.87 -17.72
CA PRO A 38 -7.43 6.40 -16.53
C PRO A 38 -6.51 6.53 -15.31
N TYR A 39 -7.03 7.04 -14.20
CA TYR A 39 -6.26 7.03 -12.95
C TYR A 39 -6.03 5.56 -12.54
N PRO A 40 -4.78 5.12 -12.44
CA PRO A 40 -4.48 3.72 -12.25
C PRO A 40 -4.92 3.30 -10.85
N GLU A 41 -5.30 2.04 -10.72
CA GLU A 41 -5.43 1.36 -9.44
C GLU A 41 -4.02 1.14 -8.86
N GLN A 42 -3.34 2.23 -8.49
CA GLN A 42 -2.06 2.15 -7.82
C GLN A 42 -2.29 1.60 -6.42
N VAL A 43 -1.60 0.51 -6.12
CA VAL A 43 -1.52 -0.05 -4.78
C VAL A 43 -0.65 0.87 -3.92
N GLY A 44 -1.18 1.32 -2.79
CA GLY A 44 -0.41 2.13 -1.85
C GLY A 44 0.75 1.32 -1.26
N ALA A 45 1.88 1.99 -1.01
CA ALA A 45 3.11 1.37 -0.53
C ALA A 45 2.93 0.53 0.75
N GLY A 46 1.95 0.86 1.60
CA GLY A 46 1.65 0.14 2.83
C GLY A 46 1.15 -1.29 2.59
N LEU A 47 0.55 -1.59 1.42
CA LEU A 47 0.03 -2.94 1.14
C LEU A 47 1.13 -4.01 1.08
N ALA A 48 2.37 -3.61 0.80
CA ALA A 48 3.51 -4.53 0.72
C ALA A 48 3.74 -5.33 2.02
N ILE A 49 3.50 -4.70 3.19
CA ILE A 49 3.66 -5.35 4.50
C ILE A 49 2.65 -6.49 4.64
N PHE A 50 1.39 -6.24 4.32
CA PHE A 50 0.32 -7.22 4.45
C PHE A 50 0.46 -8.37 3.42
N ARG A 51 0.84 -8.05 2.17
CA ARG A 51 1.14 -9.08 1.15
C ARG A 51 2.30 -9.98 1.56
N ASN A 52 3.34 -9.42 2.19
CA ASN A 52 4.45 -10.20 2.70
C ASN A 52 3.98 -11.15 3.82
N ALA A 53 3.17 -10.65 4.75
CA ALA A 53 2.62 -11.46 5.83
C ALA A 53 1.79 -12.64 5.29
N VAL A 54 0.86 -12.40 4.37
CA VAL A 54 0.04 -13.48 3.76
C VAL A 54 0.93 -14.50 3.06
N ARG A 55 1.84 -14.05 2.20
CA ARG A 55 2.76 -14.95 1.48
C ARG A 55 3.59 -15.82 2.44
N TYR A 56 4.09 -15.23 3.53
CA TYR A 56 4.84 -16.00 4.53
C TYR A 56 4.01 -17.13 5.14
N LEU A 57 2.72 -16.87 5.42
CA LEU A 57 1.82 -17.90 5.94
C LEU A 57 1.55 -18.97 4.88
N GLU A 58 1.29 -18.59 3.62
CA GLU A 58 1.06 -19.53 2.52
C GLU A 58 2.26 -20.44 2.22
N GLU A 59 3.48 -19.94 2.37
CA GLU A 59 4.71 -20.69 2.05
C GLU A 59 5.24 -21.53 3.22
N ARG A 60 4.88 -21.21 4.48
CA ARG A 60 5.55 -21.77 5.68
C ARG A 60 4.62 -22.29 6.77
N LEU A 61 3.32 -22.23 6.59
CA LEU A 61 2.31 -22.87 7.44
C LEU A 61 1.38 -23.73 6.59
#